data_AF-A0A8T5HX12-F1
#
_entry.id   AF-A0A8T5HX12-F1
#
_cell.length_a   1.000
_cell.length_b   1.000
_cell.length_c   1.000
_cell.angle_alpha   90.00
_cell.angle_beta   90.00
_cell.angle_gamma   90.00
#
_symmetry.space_group_name_H-M   'P 1'
#
loop_
_entity.id
_entity.type
_entity.pdbx_description
1 polymer ?
#
loop_
_entity_poly.entity_id
_entity_poly.type
_entity_poly.pdbx_seq_one_letter_code
_entity_poly.pdbx_strand_id
1 'polypeptide(L)'
;MWPLSKKEVHNLDERKIIILDKSYFWKKTYKYDLIKQKPHDEQINFIKENILKICNKNKIAKHFPVLKFVLSEMGSYSKRANYQIKKGVPIITLAINFWSDDLPKAIIHELAHAWHEKVGGYYTLKNEINQKLKYVLWKKIRPKKSFYHFVNWRTYLQDFFYGMIMEGLASYIEHDETDKIILSKKQFKSFEGEAWAKAKSFLLFYERKLLTSKNLDEVKENWERFTNLKNSAQYPIGLHVVYTLVFFGNLSLEKIAKMKFYSLLKKYESIIISNKLGKPIVSATSGRGVLDYKRMINQSLMYYNKQVK
;
A
#
# COMPACT_ATOMS: atom_id res chain seq x y z
N MET A 1 2.77 -18.80 -34.26
CA MET A 1 3.21 -19.30 -32.95
C MET A 1 3.51 -18.12 -32.04
N TRP A 2 2.83 -18.00 -30.90
CA TRP A 2 3.13 -16.99 -29.88
C TRP A 2 4.44 -17.38 -29.17
N PRO A 3 5.39 -16.46 -28.91
CA PRO A 3 6.63 -16.84 -28.24
C PRO A 3 6.31 -17.30 -26.82
N LEU A 4 6.84 -18.48 -26.48
CA LEU A 4 6.67 -19.12 -25.17
C LEU A 4 7.31 -18.23 -24.10
N SER A 5 6.54 -17.84 -23.07
CA SER A 5 7.10 -17.24 -21.87
C SER A 5 8.18 -18.16 -21.29
N LYS A 6 9.38 -17.66 -21.03
CA LYS A 6 10.43 -18.47 -20.40
C LYS A 6 10.11 -18.62 -18.91
N LYS A 7 9.95 -19.86 -18.47
CA LYS A 7 9.66 -20.21 -17.08
C LYS A 7 10.90 -20.82 -16.46
N GLU A 8 11.34 -20.23 -15.36
CA GLU A 8 12.42 -20.76 -14.53
C GLU A 8 11.87 -21.10 -13.15
N VAL A 9 12.37 -22.20 -12.59
CA VAL A 9 11.96 -22.70 -11.28
C VAL A 9 13.23 -22.91 -10.47
N HIS A 10 13.30 -22.23 -9.33
CA HIS A 10 14.40 -22.30 -8.38
C HIS A 10 13.88 -22.85 -7.06
N ASN A 11 14.62 -23.78 -6.46
CA ASN A 11 14.31 -24.30 -5.13
C ASN A 11 15.24 -23.62 -4.13
N LEU A 12 14.67 -22.95 -3.11
CA LEU A 12 15.41 -22.25 -2.06
C LEU A 12 14.78 -22.59 -0.71
N ASP A 13 15.53 -23.26 0.17
CA ASP A 13 15.05 -23.72 1.49
C ASP A 13 13.70 -24.44 1.43
N GLU A 14 13.58 -25.48 0.60
CA GLU A 14 12.33 -26.24 0.36
C GLU A 14 11.17 -25.44 -0.27
N ARG A 15 11.38 -24.17 -0.61
CA ARG A 15 10.40 -23.31 -1.29
C ARG A 15 10.64 -23.28 -2.78
N LYS A 16 9.55 -23.10 -3.53
CA LYS A 16 9.57 -22.98 -4.99
C LYS A 16 9.45 -21.53 -5.42
N ILE A 17 10.53 -20.96 -5.97
CA ILE A 17 10.53 -19.64 -6.60
C ILE A 17 10.35 -19.82 -8.11
N ILE A 18 9.25 -19.30 -8.64
CA ILE A 18 8.90 -19.40 -10.06
C ILE A 18 9.09 -18.03 -10.68
N ILE A 19 10.01 -17.90 -11.63
CA ILE A 19 10.21 -16.67 -12.40
C ILE A 19 9.65 -16.88 -13.80
N LEU A 20 8.67 -16.05 -14.19
CA LEU A 20 8.11 -16.02 -15.53
C LEU A 20 8.57 -14.77 -16.26
N ASP A 21 9.35 -14.97 -17.30
CA ASP A 21 9.72 -13.94 -18.26
C ASP A 21 8.63 -13.82 -19.33
N LYS A 22 7.97 -12.65 -19.35
CA LYS A 22 7.02 -12.24 -20.38
C LYS A 22 7.51 -11.05 -21.22
N SER A 23 8.78 -10.68 -21.11
CA SER A 23 9.42 -9.58 -21.87
C SER A 23 9.44 -9.81 -23.37
N TYR A 24 9.50 -11.08 -23.77
CA TYR A 24 9.83 -11.49 -25.14
C TYR A 24 8.86 -10.97 -26.22
N PHE A 25 7.70 -10.43 -25.82
CA PHE A 25 6.74 -9.77 -26.71
C PHE A 25 7.27 -8.47 -27.36
N TRP A 26 8.33 -7.85 -26.83
CA TRP A 26 8.80 -6.53 -27.28
C TRP A 26 10.09 -6.49 -28.09
N LYS A 27 10.89 -7.58 -28.10
CA LYS A 27 12.05 -7.71 -29.02
C LYS A 27 11.67 -7.49 -30.50
N LYS A 28 10.38 -7.64 -30.85
CA LYS A 28 9.85 -7.43 -32.21
C LYS A 28 9.22 -6.06 -32.47
N THR A 29 8.84 -5.31 -31.43
CA THR A 29 7.90 -4.18 -31.60
C THR A 29 8.60 -2.82 -31.53
N TYR A 30 9.74 -2.72 -30.84
CA TYR A 30 10.51 -1.47 -30.72
C TYR A 30 11.97 -1.70 -31.11
N LYS A 31 12.27 -1.42 -32.39
CA LYS A 31 13.58 -0.85 -32.76
C LYS A 31 13.47 0.63 -32.40
N TYR A 32 14.14 1.14 -31.37
CA TYR A 32 14.40 2.56 -30.98
C TYR A 32 14.48 2.58 -29.43
N ASP A 33 15.46 3.12 -28.72
CA ASP A 33 16.55 4.04 -29.05
C ASP A 33 17.85 3.64 -28.34
N LEU A 34 18.93 3.68 -29.10
CA LEU A 34 20.31 3.61 -28.64
C LEU A 34 20.65 4.88 -27.86
N ILE A 35 20.68 4.84 -26.53
CA ILE A 35 21.65 5.53 -25.67
C ILE A 35 21.63 4.85 -24.30
N LYS A 36 22.71 4.11 -23.98
CA LYS A 36 23.10 3.61 -22.63
C LYS A 36 22.14 2.64 -21.91
N GLN A 37 21.50 1.70 -22.60
CA GLN A 37 20.82 0.59 -21.92
C GLN A 37 21.67 -0.68 -21.98
N LYS A 38 21.84 -1.36 -20.84
CA LYS A 38 22.40 -2.72 -20.80
C LYS A 38 21.61 -3.64 -21.75
N PRO A 39 22.22 -4.64 -22.39
CA PRO A 39 21.49 -5.68 -23.11
C PRO A 39 20.31 -6.19 -22.31
N HIS A 40 19.17 -6.39 -22.97
CA HIS A 40 17.92 -6.88 -22.36
C HIS A 40 18.13 -8.13 -21.47
N ASP A 41 18.99 -9.04 -21.92
CA ASP A 41 19.27 -10.28 -21.19
C ASP A 41 20.09 -10.02 -19.92
N GLU A 42 20.97 -9.00 -19.89
CA GLU A 42 21.66 -8.56 -18.68
C GLU A 42 20.70 -7.93 -17.66
N GLN A 43 19.72 -7.15 -18.12
CA GLN A 43 18.71 -6.54 -17.24
C GLN A 43 17.85 -7.62 -16.56
N ILE A 44 17.43 -8.63 -17.34
CA ILE A 44 16.67 -9.77 -16.81
C ILE A 44 17.51 -10.56 -15.80
N ASN A 45 18.77 -10.84 -16.12
CA ASN A 45 19.66 -11.56 -15.21
C ASN A 45 19.87 -10.77 -13.91
N PHE A 46 20.10 -9.47 -13.99
CA PHE A 46 20.19 -8.59 -12.83
C PHE A 46 18.94 -8.65 -11.95
N ILE A 47 17.74 -8.61 -12.54
CA ILE A 47 16.49 -8.71 -11.78
C ILE A 47 16.36 -10.09 -11.12
N LYS A 48 16.66 -11.17 -11.85
CA LYS A 48 16.61 -12.55 -11.33
C LYS A 48 17.56 -12.75 -10.15
N GLU A 49 18.79 -12.30 -10.27
CA GLU A 49 19.79 -12.38 -9.21
C GLU A 49 19.31 -11.66 -7.94
N ASN A 50 18.72 -10.46 -8.09
CA ASN A 50 18.15 -9.74 -6.96
C ASN A 50 16.94 -10.46 -6.35
N ILE A 51 16.04 -11.02 -7.15
CA ILE A 51 14.92 -11.85 -6.65
C ILE A 51 15.45 -12.98 -5.79
N LEU A 52 16.41 -13.77 -6.30
CA LEU A 52 16.95 -14.93 -5.60
C LEU A 52 17.70 -14.51 -4.33
N LYS A 53 18.55 -13.47 -4.42
CA LYS A 53 19.28 -12.92 -3.28
C LYS A 53 18.34 -12.47 -2.17
N ILE A 54 17.26 -11.78 -2.50
CA ILE A 54 16.27 -11.30 -1.52
C ILE A 54 15.47 -12.48 -0.97
N CYS A 55 14.98 -13.39 -1.82
CA CYS A 55 14.22 -14.55 -1.35
C CYS A 55 15.03 -15.48 -0.43
N ASN A 56 16.35 -15.52 -0.62
CA ASN A 56 17.27 -16.27 0.23
C ASN A 56 17.50 -15.58 1.59
N LYS A 57 17.74 -14.26 1.59
CA LYS A 57 18.08 -13.50 2.82
C LYS A 57 16.88 -13.07 3.65
N ASN A 58 15.82 -12.62 2.98
CA ASN A 58 14.72 -11.92 3.62
C ASN A 58 13.84 -12.90 4.43
N LYS A 59 13.60 -12.57 5.69
CA LYS A 59 12.85 -13.43 6.63
C LYS A 59 11.41 -13.67 6.18
N ILE A 60 10.81 -12.70 5.49
CA ILE A 60 9.42 -12.75 5.07
C ILE A 60 9.19 -13.72 3.92
N ALA A 61 10.14 -13.81 2.99
CA ALA A 61 10.05 -14.74 1.85
C ALA A 61 9.92 -16.21 2.31
N LYS A 62 10.39 -16.54 3.51
CA LYS A 62 10.32 -17.89 4.08
C LYS A 62 8.89 -18.33 4.41
N HIS A 63 7.97 -17.40 4.58
CA HIS A 63 6.57 -17.73 4.84
C HIS A 63 5.84 -18.27 3.61
N PHE A 64 6.44 -18.32 2.43
CA PHE A 64 5.75 -18.71 1.20
C PHE A 64 6.33 -20.00 0.62
N PRO A 65 5.55 -21.10 0.57
CA PRO A 65 6.01 -22.34 -0.05
C PRO A 65 6.18 -22.19 -1.57
N VAL A 66 5.40 -21.29 -2.18
CA VAL A 66 5.51 -20.94 -3.59
C VAL A 66 5.45 -19.42 -3.73
N LEU A 67 6.46 -18.84 -4.35
CA LEU A 67 6.48 -17.44 -4.78
C LEU A 67 6.59 -17.38 -6.29
N LYS A 68 5.79 -16.51 -6.90
CA LYS A 68 5.81 -16.31 -8.34
C LYS A 68 6.19 -14.87 -8.67
N PHE A 69 7.25 -14.72 -9.45
CA PHE A 69 7.66 -13.46 -10.03
C PHE A 69 7.28 -13.44 -11.51
N VAL A 70 6.70 -12.34 -11.97
CA VAL A 70 6.40 -12.11 -13.38
C VAL A 70 7.21 -10.90 -13.82
N LEU A 71 8.16 -11.13 -14.72
CA LEU A 71 8.89 -10.07 -15.38
C LEU A 71 8.06 -9.67 -16.60
N SER A 72 7.58 -8.43 -16.60
CA SER A 72 6.81 -7.89 -17.71
C SER A 72 7.18 -6.45 -17.96
N GLU A 73 6.97 -5.97 -19.16
CA GLU A 73 6.91 -4.54 -19.38
C GLU A 73 5.63 -3.99 -18.78
N MET A 74 5.75 -3.12 -17.77
CA MET A 74 4.59 -2.43 -17.23
C MET A 74 4.30 -1.20 -18.10
N GLY A 75 3.14 -1.19 -18.75
CA GLY A 75 2.63 -0.02 -19.44
C GLY A 75 2.39 1.12 -18.44
N SER A 76 3.03 2.26 -18.67
CA SER A 76 3.05 3.49 -17.86
C SER A 76 3.99 3.51 -16.64
N TYR A 77 4.79 4.58 -16.59
CA TYR A 77 5.87 4.94 -15.67
C TYR A 77 5.59 4.89 -14.15
N SER A 78 4.38 4.54 -13.70
CA SER A 78 3.95 4.79 -12.32
C SER A 78 4.10 3.62 -11.35
N LYS A 79 4.16 2.37 -11.81
CA LYS A 79 4.38 1.20 -10.95
C LYS A 79 5.53 0.36 -11.46
N ARG A 80 6.55 0.20 -10.61
CA ARG A 80 7.80 -0.53 -10.88
C ARG A 80 7.74 -1.98 -10.40
N ALA A 81 6.90 -2.23 -9.40
CA ALA A 81 6.54 -3.53 -8.88
C ALA A 81 5.05 -3.50 -8.50
N ASN A 82 4.40 -4.66 -8.47
CA ASN A 82 3.05 -4.80 -7.96
C ASN A 82 2.75 -6.23 -7.51
N TYR A 83 2.10 -6.36 -6.37
CA TYR A 83 1.63 -7.61 -5.82
C TYR A 83 0.17 -7.93 -6.19
N GLN A 84 -0.12 -9.23 -6.32
CA GLN A 84 -1.47 -9.78 -6.37
C GLN A 84 -1.51 -11.22 -5.81
N ILE A 85 -2.66 -11.67 -5.34
CA ILE A 85 -2.91 -13.09 -5.04
C ILE A 85 -3.74 -13.71 -6.16
N LYS A 86 -3.31 -14.87 -6.65
CA LYS A 86 -4.14 -15.70 -7.53
C LYS A 86 -4.15 -17.14 -7.05
N LYS A 87 -5.35 -17.65 -6.73
CA LYS A 87 -5.56 -19.02 -6.20
C LYS A 87 -4.65 -19.32 -4.98
N GLY A 88 -4.56 -18.38 -4.04
CA GLY A 88 -3.72 -18.52 -2.84
C GLY A 88 -2.22 -18.36 -3.07
N VAL A 89 -1.76 -18.15 -4.30
CA VAL A 89 -0.34 -17.96 -4.62
C VAL A 89 -0.02 -16.46 -4.76
N PRO A 90 0.95 -15.94 -3.99
CA PRO A 90 1.54 -14.62 -4.21
C PRO A 90 2.16 -14.49 -5.59
N ILE A 91 1.77 -13.46 -6.33
CA ILE A 91 2.39 -13.09 -7.60
C ILE A 91 2.90 -11.66 -7.48
N ILE A 92 4.21 -11.50 -7.61
CA ILE A 92 4.86 -10.18 -7.67
C ILE A 92 5.24 -9.94 -9.13
N THR A 93 4.66 -8.91 -9.73
CA THR A 93 5.01 -8.48 -11.08
C THR A 93 6.06 -7.38 -10.96
N LEU A 94 7.17 -7.52 -11.68
CA LEU A 94 8.25 -6.54 -11.75
C LEU A 94 8.36 -5.98 -13.16
N ALA A 95 8.50 -4.67 -13.24
CA ALA A 95 8.73 -3.99 -14.50
C ALA A 95 10.18 -4.23 -14.96
N ILE A 96 10.37 -4.67 -16.19
CA ILE A 96 11.72 -5.01 -16.69
C ILE A 96 12.57 -3.76 -16.86
N ASN A 97 11.93 -2.62 -17.16
CA ASN A 97 12.57 -1.30 -17.20
C ASN A 97 13.09 -0.77 -15.85
N PHE A 98 12.98 -1.56 -14.79
CA PHE A 98 13.34 -1.18 -13.44
C PHE A 98 14.61 -1.90 -12.96
N TRP A 99 15.75 -1.42 -13.44
CA TRP A 99 17.10 -1.88 -13.08
C TRP A 99 17.87 -0.83 -12.27
N SER A 100 17.24 -0.23 -11.26
CA SER A 100 17.91 0.73 -10.37
C SER A 100 18.31 0.11 -9.04
N ASP A 101 19.11 0.84 -8.27
CA ASP A 101 19.46 0.50 -6.88
C ASP A 101 18.24 0.41 -5.93
N ASP A 102 17.06 0.84 -6.40
CA ASP A 102 15.80 0.72 -5.68
C ASP A 102 15.06 -0.61 -5.96
N LEU A 103 15.53 -1.43 -6.92
CA LEU A 103 14.91 -2.71 -7.22
C LEU A 103 14.79 -3.62 -6.00
N PRO A 104 15.83 -3.78 -5.16
CA PRO A 104 15.71 -4.60 -3.96
C PRO A 104 14.62 -4.11 -3.00
N LYS A 105 14.52 -2.79 -2.82
CA LYS A 105 13.52 -2.17 -1.96
C LYS A 105 12.11 -2.49 -2.44
N ALA A 106 11.85 -2.34 -3.74
CA ALA A 106 10.54 -2.64 -4.31
C ALA A 106 10.16 -4.12 -4.16
N ILE A 107 11.11 -5.04 -4.36
CA ILE A 107 10.85 -6.48 -4.16
C ILE A 107 10.50 -6.75 -2.69
N ILE A 108 11.25 -6.20 -1.74
CA ILE A 108 10.98 -6.34 -0.30
C ILE A 108 9.60 -5.76 0.05
N HIS A 109 9.29 -4.58 -0.49
CA HIS A 109 8.01 -3.90 -0.29
C HIS A 109 6.81 -4.76 -0.72
N GLU A 110 6.86 -5.31 -1.93
CA GLU A 110 5.78 -6.17 -2.45
C GLU A 110 5.71 -7.52 -1.70
N LEU A 111 6.86 -8.07 -1.26
CA LEU A 111 6.88 -9.25 -0.39
C LEU A 111 6.23 -8.96 0.97
N ALA A 112 6.44 -7.78 1.53
CA ALA A 112 5.83 -7.35 2.78
C ALA A 112 4.30 -7.22 2.64
N HIS A 113 3.81 -6.67 1.52
CA HIS A 113 2.37 -6.69 1.21
C HIS A 113 1.83 -8.13 1.14
N ALA A 114 2.54 -9.02 0.45
CA ALA A 114 2.12 -10.41 0.34
C ALA A 114 2.01 -11.10 1.69
N TRP A 115 2.95 -10.80 2.58
CA TRP A 115 3.05 -11.44 3.88
C TRP A 115 2.01 -10.92 4.83
N HIS A 116 1.81 -9.60 4.84
CA HIS A 116 0.74 -9.01 5.60
C HIS A 116 -0.62 -9.55 5.16
N GLU A 117 -0.84 -9.75 3.85
CA GLU A 117 -2.08 -10.37 3.39
C GLU A 117 -2.23 -11.81 3.85
N LYS A 118 -1.16 -12.61 3.77
CA LYS A 118 -1.16 -13.99 4.27
C LYS A 118 -1.46 -14.07 5.77
N VAL A 119 -0.93 -13.15 6.55
CA VAL A 119 -0.97 -13.19 8.03
C VAL A 119 -2.22 -12.50 8.58
N GLY A 120 -2.62 -11.38 8.00
CA GLY A 120 -3.68 -10.51 8.50
C GLY A 120 -4.95 -10.45 7.65
N GLY A 121 -4.91 -10.85 6.37
CA GLY A 121 -6.07 -10.84 5.47
C GLY A 121 -6.64 -9.44 5.19
N TYR A 122 -5.82 -8.41 5.32
CA TYR A 122 -6.27 -7.02 5.31
C TYR A 122 -6.82 -6.53 3.95
N TYR A 123 -6.21 -6.90 2.83
CA TYR A 123 -6.73 -6.62 1.49
C TYR A 123 -8.03 -7.36 1.23
N THR A 124 -8.12 -8.63 1.62
CA THR A 124 -9.36 -9.41 1.49
C THR A 124 -10.50 -8.72 2.25
N LEU A 125 -10.27 -8.38 3.52
CA LEU A 125 -11.27 -7.67 4.34
C LEU A 125 -11.65 -6.30 3.74
N LYS A 126 -10.67 -5.51 3.29
CA LYS A 126 -10.90 -4.22 2.63
C LYS A 126 -11.81 -4.40 1.40
N ASN A 127 -11.51 -5.38 0.55
CA ASN A 127 -12.25 -5.65 -0.67
C ASN A 127 -13.68 -6.12 -0.38
N GLU A 128 -13.86 -7.01 0.60
CA GLU A 128 -15.19 -7.46 1.04
C GLU A 128 -16.07 -6.30 1.52
N ILE A 129 -15.53 -5.41 2.35
CA ILE A 129 -16.27 -4.24 2.83
C ILE A 129 -16.63 -3.32 1.66
N ASN A 130 -15.69 -3.07 0.75
CA ASN A 130 -15.95 -2.24 -0.44
C ASN A 130 -17.00 -2.86 -1.36
N GLN A 131 -16.99 -4.19 -1.54
CA GLN A 131 -18.04 -4.90 -2.29
C GLN A 131 -19.40 -4.80 -1.61
N LYS A 132 -19.47 -5.01 -0.28
CA LYS A 132 -20.71 -4.85 0.49
C LYS A 132 -21.28 -3.44 0.36
N LEU A 133 -20.44 -2.40 0.43
CA LEU A 133 -20.86 -1.01 0.23
C LEU A 133 -21.40 -0.76 -1.19
N LYS A 134 -20.72 -1.27 -2.22
CA LYS A 134 -21.19 -1.20 -3.62
C LYS A 134 -22.49 -1.97 -3.84
N TYR A 135 -22.67 -3.11 -3.17
CA TYR A 135 -23.91 -3.88 -3.24
C TYR A 135 -25.09 -3.12 -2.62
N VAL A 136 -24.87 -2.42 -1.48
CA VAL A 136 -25.89 -1.53 -0.89
C VAL A 136 -26.29 -0.41 -1.85
N LEU A 137 -25.35 0.14 -2.63
CA LEU A 137 -25.68 1.09 -3.71
C LEU A 137 -26.57 0.45 -4.77
N TRP A 138 -26.19 -0.74 -5.25
CA TRP A 138 -26.89 -1.44 -6.34
C TRP A 138 -28.31 -1.87 -5.96
N LYS A 139 -28.54 -2.29 -4.70
CA LYS A 139 -29.87 -2.68 -4.20
C LYS A 139 -30.88 -1.53 -4.10
N LYS A 140 -30.44 -0.27 -4.07
CA LYS A 140 -31.36 0.87 -4.06
C LYS A 140 -31.85 1.11 -5.49
N ILE A 141 -33.15 0.88 -5.73
CA ILE A 141 -33.80 0.95 -7.05
C ILE A 141 -33.59 2.30 -7.76
N ARG A 142 -33.38 3.40 -7.01
CA ARG A 142 -32.94 4.71 -7.53
C ARG A 142 -32.10 5.45 -6.48
N PRO A 143 -30.76 5.26 -6.43
CA PRO A 143 -29.96 5.97 -5.46
C PRO A 143 -29.84 7.44 -5.90
N LYS A 144 -30.21 8.38 -5.01
CA LYS A 144 -29.98 9.82 -5.27
C LYS A 144 -28.49 10.03 -5.55
N LYS A 145 -28.14 10.98 -6.44
CA LYS A 145 -26.75 11.34 -6.78
C LYS A 145 -25.90 11.60 -5.53
N SER A 146 -26.46 12.26 -4.52
CA SER A 146 -25.82 12.50 -3.22
C SER A 146 -25.45 11.22 -2.47
N PHE A 147 -26.21 10.13 -2.61
CA PHE A 147 -25.90 8.84 -1.96
C PHE A 147 -24.70 8.14 -2.62
N TYR A 148 -24.55 8.25 -3.94
CA TYR A 148 -23.34 7.81 -4.64
C TYR A 148 -22.10 8.58 -4.16
N HIS A 149 -22.21 9.89 -4.01
CA HIS A 149 -21.13 10.72 -3.48
C HIS A 149 -20.70 10.29 -2.08
N PHE A 150 -21.66 10.05 -1.18
CA PHE A 150 -21.38 9.56 0.17
C PHE A 150 -20.63 8.23 0.18
N VAL A 151 -21.10 7.23 -0.58
CA VAL A 151 -20.47 5.91 -0.59
C VAL A 151 -19.06 5.96 -1.20
N ASN A 152 -18.84 6.79 -2.23
CA ASN A 152 -17.51 7.02 -2.79
C ASN A 152 -16.57 7.63 -1.74
N TRP A 153 -16.96 8.71 -1.06
CA TRP A 153 -16.17 9.34 0.00
C TRP A 153 -15.86 8.42 1.18
N ARG A 154 -16.84 7.63 1.61
CA ARG A 154 -16.64 6.59 2.62
C ARG A 154 -15.62 5.54 2.18
N THR A 155 -15.74 5.07 0.93
CA THR A 155 -14.83 4.07 0.35
C THR A 155 -13.41 4.63 0.25
N TYR A 156 -13.25 5.88 -0.18
CA TYR A 156 -11.94 6.55 -0.23
C TYR A 156 -11.27 6.65 1.13
N LEU A 157 -12.04 7.06 2.14
CA LEU A 157 -11.52 7.22 3.48
C LEU A 157 -11.10 5.86 4.05
N GLN A 158 -11.93 4.83 3.85
CA GLN A 158 -11.57 3.48 4.23
C GLN A 158 -10.31 3.00 3.52
N ASP A 159 -10.21 3.20 2.21
CA ASP A 159 -9.04 2.86 1.42
C ASP A 159 -7.78 3.58 1.87
N PHE A 160 -7.90 4.86 2.25
CA PHE A 160 -6.82 5.64 2.83
C PHE A 160 -6.31 4.98 4.13
N PHE A 161 -7.21 4.76 5.09
CA PHE A 161 -6.82 4.27 6.42
C PHE A 161 -6.32 2.82 6.40
N TYR A 162 -6.92 1.94 5.59
CA TYR A 162 -6.44 0.57 5.42
C TYR A 162 -5.09 0.56 4.68
N GLY A 163 -4.97 1.31 3.59
CA GLY A 163 -3.71 1.39 2.85
C GLY A 163 -2.58 1.98 3.69
N MET A 164 -2.85 2.96 4.56
CA MET A 164 -1.85 3.50 5.46
C MET A 164 -1.18 2.43 6.33
N ILE A 165 -1.93 1.47 6.87
CA ILE A 165 -1.34 0.39 7.67
C ILE A 165 -0.54 -0.58 6.77
N MET A 166 -1.08 -0.91 5.59
CA MET A 166 -0.40 -1.78 4.63
C MET A 166 0.94 -1.20 4.17
N GLU A 167 0.92 0.04 3.66
CA GLU A 167 2.09 0.77 3.20
C GLU A 167 3.05 1.03 4.35
N GLY A 168 2.54 1.39 5.54
CA GLY A 168 3.37 1.62 6.72
C GLY A 168 4.17 0.40 7.15
N LEU A 169 3.54 -0.79 7.14
CA LEU A 169 4.22 -2.03 7.48
C LEU A 169 5.25 -2.41 6.42
N ALA A 170 4.89 -2.27 5.14
CA ALA A 170 5.80 -2.53 4.04
C ALA A 170 7.01 -1.59 4.05
N SER A 171 6.80 -0.29 4.26
CA SER A 171 7.88 0.70 4.42
C SER A 171 8.75 0.44 5.64
N TYR A 172 8.16 0.03 6.77
CA TYR A 172 8.95 -0.31 7.94
C TYR A 172 9.90 -1.47 7.63
N ILE A 173 9.37 -2.56 7.07
CA ILE A 173 10.15 -3.75 6.70
C ILE A 173 11.23 -3.40 5.68
N GLU A 174 10.89 -2.60 4.67
CA GLU A 174 11.83 -2.12 3.66
C GLU A 174 12.99 -1.34 4.30
N HIS A 175 12.69 -0.44 5.24
CA HIS A 175 13.71 0.34 5.93
C HIS A 175 14.52 -0.50 6.92
N ASP A 176 13.90 -1.47 7.61
CA ASP A 176 14.56 -2.38 8.55
C ASP A 176 15.56 -3.30 7.83
N GLU A 177 15.14 -3.91 6.72
CA GLU A 177 15.97 -4.80 5.89
C GLU A 177 17.07 -4.05 5.10
N THR A 178 17.03 -2.72 5.08
CA THR A 178 18.06 -1.87 4.46
C THR A 178 18.86 -1.05 5.47
N ASP A 179 18.80 -1.42 6.76
CA ASP A 179 19.51 -0.79 7.87
C ASP A 179 19.24 0.73 8.02
N LYS A 180 18.10 1.20 7.51
CA LYS A 180 17.66 2.60 7.58
C LYS A 180 16.88 2.92 8.86
N ILE A 181 16.46 1.91 9.60
CA ILE A 181 15.80 2.10 10.90
C ILE A 181 16.84 2.07 12.01
N ILE A 182 16.93 3.19 12.73
CA ILE A 182 17.66 3.31 13.99
C ILE A 182 16.63 3.65 15.06
N LEU A 183 16.29 2.65 15.86
CA LEU A 183 15.33 2.74 16.96
C LEU A 183 15.76 3.81 17.98
N SER A 184 15.27 5.04 17.80
CA SER A 184 15.70 6.23 18.51
C SER A 184 14.61 7.29 18.56
N LYS A 185 14.61 8.09 19.62
CA LYS A 185 13.68 9.23 19.75
C LYS A 185 13.89 10.29 18.66
N LYS A 186 15.12 10.48 18.17
CA LYS A 186 15.43 11.42 17.10
C LYS A 186 14.76 11.00 15.78
N GLN A 187 14.90 9.74 15.40
CA GLN A 187 14.27 9.23 14.18
C GLN A 187 12.75 9.24 14.31
N PHE A 188 12.20 8.86 15.47
CA PHE A 188 10.78 9.00 15.75
C PHE A 188 10.27 10.43 15.49
N LYS A 189 10.95 11.45 16.03
CA LYS A 189 10.55 12.86 15.83
C LYS A 189 10.62 13.29 14.36
N SER A 190 11.57 12.77 13.58
CA SER A 190 11.63 13.01 12.14
C SER A 190 10.41 12.44 11.42
N PHE A 191 10.06 11.17 11.69
CA PHE A 191 8.88 10.52 11.10
C PHE A 191 7.59 11.19 11.57
N GLU A 192 7.52 11.62 12.83
CA GLU A 192 6.37 12.36 13.37
C GLU A 192 6.15 13.67 12.61
N GLY A 193 7.21 14.47 12.39
CA GLY A 193 7.13 15.74 11.67
C GLY A 193 6.61 15.57 10.24
N GLU A 194 7.16 14.62 9.50
CA GLU A 194 6.73 14.31 8.13
C GLU A 194 5.27 13.80 8.09
N ALA A 195 4.95 12.82 8.94
CA ALA A 195 3.61 12.25 9.02
C ALA A 195 2.57 13.29 9.40
N TRP A 196 2.90 14.21 10.31
CA TRP A 196 2.01 15.30 10.72
C TRP A 196 1.72 16.28 9.57
N ALA A 197 2.76 16.67 8.81
CA ALA A 197 2.61 17.54 7.65
C ALA A 197 1.71 16.90 6.58
N LYS A 198 1.93 15.61 6.28
CA LYS A 198 1.14 14.86 5.31
C LYS A 198 -0.31 14.64 5.78
N ALA A 199 -0.52 14.36 7.06
CA ALA A 199 -1.84 14.23 7.65
C ALA A 199 -2.66 15.52 7.54
N LYS A 200 -2.04 16.67 7.85
CA LYS A 200 -2.68 17.99 7.69
C LYS A 200 -3.04 18.29 6.24
N SER A 201 -2.10 18.05 5.31
CA SER A 201 -2.34 18.27 3.87
C SER A 201 -3.51 17.41 3.36
N PHE A 202 -3.54 16.13 3.76
CA PHE A 202 -4.64 15.24 3.42
C PHE A 202 -5.98 15.71 4.01
N LEU A 203 -6.01 16.11 5.28
CA LEU A 203 -7.23 16.60 5.93
C LEU A 203 -7.78 17.84 5.22
N LEU A 204 -6.92 18.83 4.95
CA LEU A 204 -7.31 20.06 4.25
C LEU A 204 -7.86 19.78 2.86
N PHE A 205 -7.21 18.88 2.10
CA PHE A 205 -7.71 18.46 0.80
C PHE A 205 -9.08 17.79 0.93
N TYR A 206 -9.21 16.85 1.87
CA TYR A 206 -10.45 16.11 2.11
C TYR A 206 -11.60 17.05 2.48
N GLU A 207 -11.40 17.96 3.43
CA GLU A 207 -12.41 18.93 3.86
C GLU A 207 -12.79 19.89 2.74
N ARG A 208 -11.80 20.42 2.00
CA ARG A 208 -12.08 21.26 0.83
C ARG A 208 -12.92 20.52 -0.20
N LYS A 209 -12.58 19.27 -0.52
CA LYS A 209 -13.31 18.49 -1.52
C LYS A 209 -14.68 18.05 -1.07
N LEU A 210 -14.87 17.72 0.22
CA LEU A 210 -16.20 17.52 0.77
C LEU A 210 -17.06 18.76 0.56
N LEU A 211 -16.53 19.97 0.75
CA LEU A 211 -17.30 21.21 0.59
C LEU A 211 -17.58 21.57 -0.88
N THR A 212 -16.61 21.38 -1.78
CA THR A 212 -16.69 21.91 -3.15
C THR A 212 -17.25 20.95 -4.20
N SER A 213 -17.26 19.63 -3.96
CA SER A 213 -17.64 18.65 -4.99
C SER A 213 -19.15 18.69 -5.26
N LYS A 214 -19.56 19.39 -6.33
CA LYS A 214 -20.99 19.59 -6.68
C LYS A 214 -21.51 18.57 -7.70
N ASN A 215 -20.64 17.88 -8.45
CA ASN A 215 -21.04 16.87 -9.44
C ASN A 215 -20.11 15.61 -9.44
N LEU A 216 -20.50 14.56 -10.16
CA LEU A 216 -19.80 13.25 -10.21
C LEU A 216 -18.51 13.29 -11.04
N ASP A 217 -18.42 14.17 -12.03
CA ASP A 217 -17.26 14.25 -12.93
C ASP A 217 -16.07 14.96 -12.28
N GLU A 218 -16.32 15.99 -11.45
CA GLU A 218 -15.30 16.56 -10.56
C GLU A 218 -14.76 15.51 -9.59
N VAL A 219 -15.59 14.57 -9.12
CA VAL A 219 -15.13 13.49 -8.23
C VAL A 219 -14.17 12.54 -8.96
N LYS A 220 -14.38 12.29 -10.26
CA LYS A 220 -13.49 11.46 -11.09
C LYS A 220 -12.17 12.17 -11.41
N GLU A 221 -12.18 13.43 -11.81
CA GLU A 221 -10.93 14.16 -12.11
C GLU A 221 -10.11 14.42 -10.84
N ASN A 222 -10.80 14.62 -9.71
CA ASN A 222 -10.16 14.65 -8.40
C ASN A 222 -9.66 13.28 -7.93
N TRP A 223 -10.03 12.17 -8.59
CA TRP A 223 -9.61 10.82 -8.23
C TRP A 223 -8.10 10.65 -8.35
N GLU A 224 -7.49 11.10 -9.45
CA GLU A 224 -6.05 10.93 -9.68
C GLU A 224 -5.23 11.78 -8.71
N ARG A 225 -5.60 13.06 -8.56
CA ARG A 225 -4.97 13.96 -7.57
C ARG A 225 -5.13 13.44 -6.14
N PHE A 226 -6.32 12.95 -5.79
CA PHE A 226 -6.57 12.32 -4.50
C PHE A 226 -5.73 11.05 -4.34
N THR A 227 -5.60 10.22 -5.38
CA THR A 227 -4.80 8.99 -5.33
C THR A 227 -3.33 9.30 -5.06
N ASN A 228 -2.77 10.31 -5.73
CA ASN A 228 -1.39 10.74 -5.50
C ASN A 228 -1.19 11.29 -4.08
N LEU A 229 -2.10 12.15 -3.60
CA LEU A 229 -2.05 12.68 -2.24
C LEU A 229 -2.21 11.57 -1.19
N LYS A 230 -3.19 10.69 -1.39
CA LYS A 230 -3.46 9.50 -0.57
C LYS A 230 -2.20 8.66 -0.43
N ASN A 231 -1.61 8.27 -1.55
CA ASN A 231 -0.38 7.49 -1.55
C ASN A 231 0.71 8.27 -0.80
N SER A 232 1.01 9.52 -1.17
CA SER A 232 2.06 10.33 -0.53
C SER A 232 1.92 10.52 0.99
N ALA A 233 0.70 10.38 1.54
CA ALA A 233 0.42 10.49 2.96
C ALA A 233 0.40 9.13 3.67
N GLN A 234 -0.04 8.06 3.00
CA GLN A 234 -0.13 6.71 3.57
C GLN A 234 1.22 6.20 4.06
N TYR A 235 2.28 6.36 3.27
CA TYR A 235 3.63 5.88 3.61
C TYR A 235 4.15 6.48 4.92
N PRO A 236 4.31 7.81 5.05
CA PRO A 236 4.91 8.40 6.26
C PRO A 236 4.02 8.24 7.49
N ILE A 237 2.70 8.36 7.36
CA ILE A 237 1.79 8.18 8.50
C ILE A 237 1.79 6.71 8.95
N GLY A 238 1.73 5.79 8.00
CA GLY A 238 1.80 4.35 8.25
C GLY A 238 3.12 3.96 8.93
N LEU A 239 4.24 4.43 8.39
CA LEU A 239 5.57 4.18 8.94
C LEU A 239 5.66 4.69 10.38
N HIS A 240 5.17 5.90 10.66
CA HIS A 240 5.12 6.44 12.02
C HIS A 240 4.28 5.57 12.97
N VAL A 241 3.12 5.09 12.53
CA VAL A 241 2.27 4.18 13.33
C VAL A 241 2.99 2.88 13.64
N VAL A 242 3.57 2.22 12.63
CA VAL A 242 4.27 0.94 12.81
C VAL A 242 5.52 1.13 13.67
N TYR A 243 6.31 2.17 13.42
CA TYR A 243 7.47 2.52 14.23
C TYR A 243 7.08 2.73 15.70
N THR A 244 5.98 3.44 15.96
CA THR A 244 5.48 3.63 17.33
C THR A 244 5.16 2.30 18.00
N LEU A 245 4.46 1.41 17.28
CA LEU A 245 4.06 0.10 17.79
C LEU A 245 5.26 -0.81 18.07
N VAL A 246 6.28 -0.78 17.21
CA VAL A 246 7.51 -1.56 17.40
C VAL A 246 8.37 -0.95 18.50
N PHE A 247 8.76 0.32 18.36
CA PHE A 247 9.77 0.93 19.23
C PHE A 247 9.25 1.23 20.64
N PHE A 248 8.10 1.89 20.75
CA PHE A 248 7.53 2.27 22.05
C PHE A 248 6.51 1.25 22.57
N GLY A 249 5.91 0.47 21.69
CA GLY A 249 4.96 -0.58 22.04
C GLY A 249 5.61 -1.94 22.31
N ASN A 250 6.87 -2.12 21.94
CA ASN A 250 7.59 -3.40 21.96
C ASN A 250 6.76 -4.55 21.33
N LEU A 251 6.09 -4.26 20.22
CA LEU A 251 5.27 -5.23 19.48
C LEU A 251 6.07 -5.82 18.32
N SER A 252 5.98 -7.13 18.14
CA SER A 252 6.52 -7.78 16.94
C SER A 252 5.73 -7.40 15.69
N LEU A 253 6.40 -7.38 14.53
CA LEU A 253 5.76 -7.12 13.24
C LEU A 253 4.61 -8.09 12.96
N GLU A 254 4.77 -9.37 13.30
CA GLU A 254 3.70 -10.37 13.13
C GLU A 254 2.47 -10.03 13.98
N LYS A 255 2.66 -9.59 15.22
CA LYS A 255 1.56 -9.16 16.07
C LYS A 255 0.85 -7.96 15.47
N ILE A 256 1.60 -6.97 14.98
CA ILE A 256 1.03 -5.79 14.30
C ILE A 256 0.23 -6.21 13.05
N ALA A 257 0.77 -7.08 12.21
CA ALA A 257 0.12 -7.58 10.99
C ALA A 257 -1.19 -8.33 11.27
N LYS A 258 -1.30 -9.03 12.41
CA LYS A 258 -2.51 -9.77 12.82
C LYS A 258 -3.56 -8.90 13.50
N MET A 259 -3.21 -7.72 14.01
CA MET A 259 -4.16 -6.86 14.71
C MET A 259 -5.22 -6.34 13.75
N LYS A 260 -6.49 -6.26 14.15
CA LYS A 260 -7.55 -5.61 13.35
C LYS A 260 -7.36 -4.09 13.32
N PHE A 261 -7.77 -3.44 12.23
CA PHE A 261 -7.58 -2.00 11.98
C PHE A 261 -7.90 -1.11 13.20
N TYR A 262 -9.10 -1.22 13.74
CA TYR A 262 -9.54 -0.42 14.90
C TYR A 262 -8.72 -0.71 16.17
N SER A 263 -8.33 -1.97 16.37
CA SER A 263 -7.54 -2.37 17.54
C SER A 263 -6.11 -1.86 17.43
N LEU A 264 -5.54 -1.88 16.23
CA LEU A 264 -4.21 -1.34 15.93
C LEU A 264 -4.17 0.16 16.22
N LEU A 265 -5.11 0.94 15.67
CA LEU A 265 -5.14 2.39 15.92
C LEU A 265 -5.36 2.73 17.40
N LYS A 266 -6.25 2.02 18.10
CA LYS A 266 -6.41 2.20 19.55
C LYS A 266 -5.14 1.89 20.33
N LYS A 267 -4.40 0.84 19.95
CA LYS A 267 -3.13 0.49 20.59
C LYS A 267 -2.05 1.54 20.33
N TYR A 268 -1.95 2.02 19.09
CA TYR A 268 -1.09 3.13 18.72
C TYR A 268 -1.39 4.38 19.55
N GLU A 269 -2.66 4.80 19.62
CA GLU A 269 -3.08 5.96 20.43
C GLU A 269 -2.70 5.76 21.90
N SER A 270 -2.99 4.59 22.48
CA SER A 270 -2.65 4.26 23.85
C SER A 270 -1.16 4.38 24.13
N ILE A 271 -0.30 3.93 23.22
CA ILE A 271 1.16 4.02 23.36
C ILE A 271 1.64 5.47 23.31
N ILE A 272 1.11 6.29 22.39
CA ILE A 272 1.43 7.72 22.30
C ILE A 272 1.09 8.42 23.62
N ILE A 273 -0.09 8.13 24.18
CA ILE A 273 -0.56 8.74 25.43
C ILE A 273 0.28 8.27 26.61
N SER A 274 0.47 6.96 26.78
CA SER A 274 1.18 6.41 27.94
C SER A 274 2.65 6.83 27.98
N ASN A 275 3.28 6.98 26.82
CA ASN A 275 4.66 7.42 26.70
C ASN A 275 4.81 8.95 26.61
N LYS A 276 3.72 9.72 26.75
CA LYS A 276 3.70 11.19 26.69
C LYS A 276 4.38 11.74 25.41
N LEU A 277 4.17 11.07 24.27
CA LEU A 277 4.89 11.38 23.03
C LEU A 277 4.30 12.59 22.28
N GLY A 278 3.07 12.99 22.63
CA GLY A 278 2.37 14.11 22.03
C GLY A 278 0.91 13.77 21.71
N LYS A 279 0.39 14.36 20.63
CA LYS A 279 -0.93 14.02 20.09
C LYS A 279 -0.79 12.92 19.04
N PRO A 280 -1.69 11.92 19.02
CA PRO A 280 -1.67 10.93 17.95
C PRO A 280 -1.94 11.60 16.59
N ILE A 281 -1.34 11.09 15.53
CA ILE A 281 -1.55 11.61 14.16
C ILE A 281 -2.90 11.12 13.62
N VAL A 282 -3.16 9.84 13.86
CA VAL A 282 -4.38 9.16 13.44
C VAL A 282 -5.13 8.63 14.65
N SER A 283 -6.45 8.63 14.55
CA SER A 283 -7.30 8.00 15.55
C SER A 283 -8.48 7.26 14.91
N ALA A 284 -8.93 6.22 15.59
CA ALA A 284 -10.10 5.47 15.14
C ALA A 284 -11.41 6.17 15.53
N THR A 285 -11.55 6.52 16.81
CA THR A 285 -12.82 7.01 17.38
C THR A 285 -12.67 8.02 18.52
N SER A 286 -11.46 8.32 18.98
CA SER A 286 -11.25 9.12 20.20
C SER A 286 -11.32 10.62 19.96
N GLY A 287 -11.29 11.07 18.70
CA GLY A 287 -11.21 12.49 18.34
C GLY A 287 -9.86 13.15 18.63
N ARG A 288 -8.85 12.38 19.08
CA ARG A 288 -7.54 12.92 19.47
C ARG A 288 -6.58 13.09 18.29
N GLY A 289 -6.80 12.36 17.20
CA GLY A 289 -5.96 12.40 16.02
C GLY A 289 -6.21 13.61 15.14
N VAL A 290 -5.19 14.02 14.37
CA VAL A 290 -5.36 14.95 13.25
C VAL A 290 -6.35 14.36 12.25
N LEU A 291 -6.16 13.07 11.93
CA LEU A 291 -7.05 12.27 11.11
C LEU A 291 -7.82 11.30 12.00
N ASP A 292 -9.05 11.67 12.38
CA ASP A 292 -9.96 10.79 13.11
C ASP A 292 -10.98 10.14 12.16
N TYR A 293 -10.93 8.81 12.04
CA TYR A 293 -11.76 8.07 11.10
C TYR A 293 -13.26 8.29 11.35
N LYS A 294 -13.72 8.19 12.60
CA LYS A 294 -15.13 8.38 12.95
C LYS A 294 -15.60 9.79 12.63
N ARG A 295 -14.82 10.81 13.00
CA ARG A 295 -15.13 12.22 12.70
C ARG A 295 -15.25 12.44 11.20
N MET A 296 -14.29 11.94 10.42
CA MET A 296 -14.27 12.14 8.97
C MET A 296 -15.42 11.43 8.24
N ILE A 297 -15.82 10.23 8.70
CA ILE A 297 -17.05 9.55 8.22
C ILE A 297 -18.29 10.37 8.55
N ASN A 298 -18.40 10.90 9.77
CA ASN A 298 -19.54 11.70 10.19
C ASN A 298 -19.63 13.01 9.39
N GLN A 299 -18.49 13.64 9.08
CA GLN A 299 -18.45 14.80 8.18
C GLN A 299 -18.99 14.47 6.79
N SER A 300 -18.62 13.32 6.20
CA SER A 300 -19.20 12.87 4.92
C SER A 300 -20.71 12.69 5.00
N LEU A 301 -21.20 12.11 6.10
CA LEU A 301 -22.62 11.85 6.31
C LEU A 301 -23.43 13.14 6.51
N MET A 302 -22.90 14.09 7.29
CA MET A 302 -23.52 15.40 7.48
C MET A 302 -23.62 16.16 6.15
N TYR A 303 -22.58 16.11 5.32
CA TYR A 303 -22.60 16.71 4.00
C TYR A 303 -23.68 16.08 3.11
N TYR A 304 -23.78 14.75 3.10
CA TYR A 304 -24.86 14.03 2.42
C TYR A 304 -26.24 14.52 2.87
N ASN A 305 -26.48 14.57 4.18
CA ASN A 305 -27.79 14.98 4.71
C ASN A 305 -28.15 16.43 4.35
N LYS A 306 -27.17 17.34 4.26
CA LYS A 306 -27.40 18.73 3.81
C LYS A 306 -27.78 18.84 2.33
N GLN A 307 -27.31 17.92 1.47
CA GLN A 307 -27.67 17.91 0.05
C GLN A 307 -29.00 17.20 -0.25
N VAL A 308 -29.57 16.48 0.72
CA VAL A 308 -30.82 15.73 0.55
C VAL A 308 -32.04 16.54 1.02
N LYS A 309 -31.82 17.57 1.83
CA LYS A 309 -32.80 18.62 2.17
C LYS A 309 -32.90 19.60 1.01
#